data_AF-A0A2E2UG63-F1
#
_entry.id   AF-A0A2E2UG63-F1
#
_cell.length_a   1.000
_cell.length_b   1.000
_cell.length_c   1.000
_cell.angle_alpha   90.00
_cell.angle_beta   90.00
_cell.angle_gamma   90.00
#
_symmetry.space_group_name_H-M   'P 1'
#
loop_
_entity.id
_entity.type
_entity.pdbx_description
1 polymer ?
#
loop_
_entity_poly.entity_id
_entity_poly.type
_entity_poly.pdbx_seq_one_letter_code
_entity_poly.pdbx_strand_id
1 'polypeptide(L)'
;FNSRLYNDAIKSLANIGSLSRADNIISITSLLDEFKNIQPQGRIVTEFSKQKLISEPNLNYKLSPGDRVHVPFKKQVVYIFGEILNPGTLVFNEDQLLEDYIAKSGGLNEYADKSSIIIVHPNGESERIRLKYFTNNKSNIYPGSVIYVPRDLKQIDGIELGSVMAPIISSLAISLASLNSISNN
;
A
#
# COMPACT_ATOMS: atom_id res chain seq x y z
N PHE A 1 -7.64 -15.41 1.87
CA PHE A 1 -7.11 -14.11 1.39
C PHE A 1 -7.48 -12.99 2.36
N ASN A 2 -8.77 -12.81 2.69
CA ASN A 2 -9.25 -11.71 3.53
C ASN A 2 -8.66 -11.62 4.95
N SER A 3 -8.51 -12.75 5.65
CA SER A 3 -7.99 -12.76 7.03
C SER A 3 -6.50 -12.39 7.14
N ARG A 4 -5.68 -12.69 6.12
CA ARG A 4 -4.25 -12.32 6.10
C ARG A 4 -4.09 -10.82 5.90
N LEU A 5 -4.76 -10.26 4.89
CA LEU A 5 -4.72 -8.84 4.60
C LEU A 5 -5.27 -8.00 5.77
N TYR A 6 -6.35 -8.47 6.41
CA TYR A 6 -6.88 -7.87 7.64
C TYR A 6 -5.81 -7.86 8.76
N ASN A 7 -5.19 -9.00 9.03
CA ASN A 7 -4.17 -9.10 10.08
C ASN A 7 -2.93 -8.24 9.77
N ASP A 8 -2.54 -8.13 8.50
CA ASP A 8 -1.41 -7.32 8.08
C ASP A 8 -1.74 -5.81 8.15
N ALA A 9 -2.99 -5.42 7.87
CA ALA A 9 -3.47 -4.05 8.08
C ALA A 9 -3.47 -3.69 9.57
N ILE A 10 -3.96 -4.56 10.46
CA ILE A 10 -3.91 -4.36 11.91
C ILE A 10 -2.47 -4.19 12.40
N LYS A 11 -1.54 -5.03 11.94
CA LYS A 11 -0.11 -4.92 12.30
C LYS A 11 0.52 -3.62 11.80
N SER A 12 0.20 -3.21 10.57
CA SER A 12 0.66 -1.94 10.00
C SER A 12 0.13 -0.75 10.82
N LEU A 13 -1.16 -0.79 11.20
CA LEU A 13 -1.80 0.25 12.00
C LEU A 13 -1.27 0.30 13.45
N ALA A 14 -1.00 -0.86 14.06
CA ALA A 14 -0.38 -0.95 15.37
C ALA A 14 1.06 -0.39 15.39
N ASN A 15 1.75 -0.44 14.25
CA ASN A 15 3.08 0.14 14.06
C ASN A 15 3.06 1.66 13.81
N ILE A 16 1.91 2.26 13.45
CA ILE A 16 1.76 3.72 13.33
C ILE A 16 1.47 4.26 14.74
N GLY A 17 2.53 4.38 15.55
CA GLY A 17 2.50 4.75 16.97
C GLY A 17 2.09 6.21 17.26
N SER A 18 1.03 6.73 16.64
CA SER A 18 0.61 8.14 16.82
C SER A 18 -0.89 8.38 16.62
N LEU A 19 -1.77 7.64 17.32
CA LEU A 19 -3.22 7.92 17.26
C LEU A 19 -3.88 7.77 18.65
N SER A 20 -3.44 8.58 19.61
CA SER A 20 -4.05 8.68 20.95
C SER A 20 -5.34 9.53 20.96
N ARG A 21 -6.25 9.34 19.99
CA ARG A 21 -7.61 9.91 20.04
C ARG A 21 -8.62 8.80 19.87
N ALA A 22 -9.35 8.49 20.96
CA ALA A 22 -10.34 7.43 21.05
C ALA A 22 -11.41 7.49 19.93
N ASP A 23 -11.72 8.69 19.43
CA ASP A 23 -12.69 8.90 18.33
C ASP A 23 -12.23 8.30 16.98
N ASN A 24 -10.93 8.26 16.73
CA ASN A 24 -10.37 7.71 15.49
C ASN A 24 -10.35 6.17 15.50
N ILE A 25 -10.21 5.56 16.69
CA ILE A 25 -10.15 4.10 16.83
C ILE A 25 -11.47 3.47 16.39
N ILE A 26 -12.61 4.07 16.77
CA ILE A 26 -13.95 3.59 16.40
C ILE A 26 -14.13 3.62 14.87
N SER A 27 -13.71 4.71 14.21
CA SER A 27 -13.79 4.86 12.75
C SER A 27 -12.93 3.83 12.00
N ILE A 28 -11.72 3.56 12.50
CA ILE A 28 -10.85 2.50 11.94
C ILE A 28 -11.47 1.11 12.13
N THR A 29 -12.06 0.81 13.30
CA THR A 29 -12.70 -0.50 13.51
C THR A 29 -13.87 -0.74 12.55
N SER A 30 -14.69 0.28 12.28
CA SER A 30 -15.78 0.17 11.31
C SER A 30 -15.30 -0.06 9.88
N LEU A 31 -14.22 0.63 9.45
CA LEU A 31 -13.60 0.37 8.14
C LEU A 31 -13.05 -1.05 8.06
N LEU A 32 -12.39 -1.54 9.12
CA LEU A 32 -11.85 -2.89 9.17
C LEU A 32 -12.93 -3.97 9.10
N ASP A 33 -14.07 -3.75 9.76
CA ASP A 33 -15.24 -4.62 9.65
C ASP A 33 -15.87 -4.58 8.24
N GLU A 34 -15.91 -3.41 7.61
CA GLU A 34 -16.31 -3.27 6.21
C GLU A 34 -15.38 -4.09 5.31
N PHE A 35 -14.06 -3.93 5.44
CA PHE A 35 -13.06 -4.69 4.68
C PHE A 35 -13.20 -6.20 4.86
N LYS A 36 -13.47 -6.67 6.08
CA LYS A 36 -13.66 -8.11 6.38
C LYS A 36 -14.86 -8.70 5.62
N ASN A 37 -15.89 -7.89 5.38
CA ASN A 37 -17.12 -8.27 4.70
C ASN A 37 -17.07 -8.09 3.17
N ILE A 38 -16.04 -7.42 2.63
CA ILE A 38 -15.83 -7.33 1.18
C ILE A 38 -15.52 -8.73 0.63
N GLN A 39 -16.43 -9.26 -0.18
CA GLN A 39 -16.19 -10.46 -0.96
C GLN A 39 -15.26 -10.12 -2.14
N PRO A 40 -14.07 -10.72 -2.25
CA PRO A 40 -13.19 -10.48 -3.39
C PRO A 40 -13.90 -10.99 -4.64
N GLN A 41 -14.31 -10.09 -5.54
CA GLN A 41 -15.09 -10.47 -6.73
C GLN A 41 -14.30 -11.32 -7.75
N GLY A 42 -13.04 -11.64 -7.46
CA GLY A 42 -12.12 -12.26 -8.40
C GLY A 42 -11.74 -11.26 -9.50
N ARG A 43 -10.46 -11.08 -9.76
CA ARG A 43 -9.98 -10.33 -10.93
C ARG A 43 -8.96 -11.16 -11.64
N ILE A 44 -9.23 -11.48 -12.90
CA ILE A 44 -8.28 -12.13 -13.79
C ILE A 44 -7.67 -11.03 -14.64
N VAL A 45 -6.36 -10.82 -14.49
CA VAL A 45 -5.61 -9.95 -15.39
C VAL A 45 -5.28 -10.77 -16.63
N THR A 46 -5.67 -10.27 -17.80
CA THR A 46 -5.40 -10.93 -19.08
C THR A 46 -5.11 -9.89 -20.16
N GLU A 47 -4.57 -10.33 -21.28
CA GLU A 47 -4.18 -9.49 -22.40
C GLU A 47 -5.40 -9.20 -23.29
N PHE A 48 -5.62 -7.91 -23.59
CA PHE A 48 -6.70 -7.44 -24.46
C PHE A 48 -6.18 -6.75 -25.72
N SER A 49 -4.86 -6.58 -25.85
CA SER A 49 -4.24 -6.01 -27.05
C SER A 49 -4.36 -6.96 -28.23
N LYS A 50 -5.14 -6.53 -29.23
CA LYS A 50 -5.31 -7.30 -30.47
C LYS A 50 -3.99 -7.64 -31.15
N GLN A 51 -3.02 -6.73 -31.18
CA GLN A 51 -1.72 -7.03 -31.81
C GLN A 51 -0.99 -8.16 -31.08
N LYS A 52 -0.96 -8.11 -29.74
CA LYS A 52 -0.31 -9.14 -28.93
C LYS A 52 -1.02 -10.48 -29.02
N LEU A 53 -2.36 -10.49 -29.07
CA LEU A 53 -3.13 -11.73 -29.23
C LEU A 53 -2.94 -12.37 -30.60
N ILE A 54 -2.66 -11.57 -31.64
CA ILE A 54 -2.31 -12.10 -32.97
C ILE A 54 -0.91 -12.71 -32.96
N SER A 55 0.06 -12.07 -32.31
CA SER A 55 1.44 -12.57 -32.24
C SER A 55 1.60 -13.76 -31.28
N GLU A 56 0.84 -13.76 -30.19
CA GLU A 56 0.92 -14.74 -29.10
C GLU A 56 -0.49 -15.26 -28.75
N PRO A 57 -1.05 -16.18 -29.55
CA PRO A 57 -2.41 -16.70 -29.35
C PRO A 57 -2.63 -17.38 -27.98
N ASN A 58 -1.56 -17.84 -27.33
CA ASN A 58 -1.57 -18.42 -25.99
C ASN A 58 -1.97 -17.41 -24.89
N LEU A 59 -1.87 -16.10 -25.15
CA LEU A 59 -2.33 -15.07 -24.22
C LEU A 59 -3.85 -14.84 -24.27
N ASN A 60 -4.54 -15.43 -25.27
CA ASN A 60 -5.97 -15.26 -25.47
C ASN A 60 -6.77 -16.06 -24.44
N TYR A 61 -7.11 -15.40 -23.34
CA TYR A 61 -7.93 -16.01 -22.30
C TYR A 61 -9.37 -16.22 -22.77
N LYS A 62 -9.85 -17.46 -22.65
CA LYS A 62 -11.23 -17.81 -23.02
C LYS A 62 -12.20 -17.37 -21.94
N LEU A 63 -13.12 -16.49 -22.30
CA LEU A 63 -14.23 -16.08 -21.44
C LEU A 63 -15.30 -17.17 -21.37
N SER A 64 -15.92 -17.31 -20.19
CA SER A 64 -17.03 -18.21 -19.91
C SER A 64 -18.33 -17.43 -19.71
N PRO A 65 -19.51 -18.08 -19.93
CA PRO A 65 -20.79 -17.45 -19.62
C PRO A 65 -20.85 -16.98 -18.16
N GLY A 66 -21.17 -15.71 -17.94
CA GLY A 66 -21.19 -15.07 -16.62
C GLY A 66 -19.97 -14.18 -16.32
N ASP A 67 -18.91 -14.25 -17.13
CA ASP A 67 -17.77 -13.34 -17.00
C ASP A 67 -18.18 -11.90 -17.33
N ARG A 68 -17.62 -10.94 -16.59
CA ARG A 68 -17.83 -9.50 -16.80
C ARG A 68 -16.52 -8.82 -17.13
N VAL A 69 -16.45 -8.20 -18.31
CA VAL A 69 -15.30 -7.38 -18.72
C VAL A 69 -15.57 -5.94 -18.30
N HIS A 70 -14.71 -5.40 -17.45
CA HIS A 70 -14.79 -4.02 -17.00
C HIS A 70 -13.68 -3.19 -17.64
N VAL A 71 -14.05 -2.19 -18.44
CA VAL A 71 -13.12 -1.26 -19.09
C VAL A 71 -13.21 0.11 -18.41
N PRO A 72 -12.18 0.53 -17.64
CA PRO A 72 -12.20 1.81 -16.96
C PRO A 72 -11.92 2.97 -17.92
N PHE A 73 -12.28 4.19 -17.50
CA PHE A 73 -11.90 5.40 -18.22
C PHE A 73 -10.38 5.58 -18.22
N LYS A 74 -9.81 5.88 -19.40
CA LYS A 74 -8.38 6.19 -19.54
C LYS A 74 -8.11 7.60 -19.04
N LYS A 75 -7.66 7.72 -17.79
CA LYS A 75 -7.17 8.99 -17.23
C LYS A 75 -5.70 9.18 -17.60
N GLN A 76 -5.34 10.35 -18.12
CA GLN A 76 -3.94 10.71 -18.44
C GLN A 76 -3.21 11.25 -17.20
N VAL A 77 -3.28 10.50 -16.11
CA VAL A 77 -2.66 10.88 -14.83
C VAL A 77 -1.93 9.70 -14.21
N VAL A 78 -0.94 10.00 -13.37
CA VAL A 78 -0.25 9.06 -12.50
C VAL A 78 -0.51 9.50 -11.07
N TYR A 79 -0.89 8.56 -10.21
CA TYR A 79 -1.08 8.83 -8.78
C TYR A 79 0.20 8.49 -8.05
N ILE A 80 0.62 9.32 -7.11
CA ILE A 80 1.83 9.13 -6.34
C ILE A 80 1.57 9.42 -4.86
N PHE A 81 1.86 8.45 -3.99
CA PHE A 81 1.60 8.56 -2.55
C PHE A 81 2.54 7.70 -1.70
N GLY A 82 2.51 7.92 -0.38
CA GLY A 82 3.42 7.29 0.59
C GLY A 82 4.46 8.27 1.12
N GLU A 83 5.69 7.81 1.35
CA GLU A 83 6.80 8.61 1.89
C GLU A 83 7.44 9.53 0.83
N ILE A 84 6.67 10.53 0.40
CA ILE A 84 7.02 11.56 -0.58
C ILE A 84 6.64 12.93 0.00
N LEU A 85 7.36 13.99 -0.40
CA LEU A 85 7.10 15.33 0.13
C LEU A 85 5.72 15.87 -0.25
N ASN A 86 5.32 15.74 -1.53
CA ASN A 86 4.03 16.23 -2.03
C ASN A 86 3.26 15.09 -2.73
N PRO A 87 2.55 14.23 -1.98
CA PRO A 87 1.65 13.22 -2.55
C PRO A 87 0.57 13.87 -3.42
N GLY A 88 0.18 13.22 -4.52
CA GLY A 88 -0.83 13.79 -5.38
C GLY A 88 -1.05 13.06 -6.70
N THR A 89 -1.68 13.78 -7.61
CA THR A 89 -1.96 13.32 -8.98
C THR A 89 -1.16 14.17 -9.95
N LEU A 90 -0.35 13.52 -10.79
CA LEU A 90 0.48 14.16 -11.79
C LEU A 90 -0.05 13.85 -13.19
N VAL A 91 0.10 14.78 -14.13
CA VAL A 91 -0.21 14.51 -15.54
C VAL A 91 0.76 13.47 -16.07
N PHE A 92 0.23 12.44 -16.74
CA PHE A 92 1.03 11.41 -17.38
C PHE A 92 1.78 11.98 -18.59
N ASN A 93 3.04 11.60 -18.72
CA ASN A 93 3.88 11.86 -19.88
C ASN A 93 4.71 10.61 -20.20
N GLU A 94 4.75 10.22 -21.46
CA GLU A 94 5.41 9.00 -21.96
C GLU A 94 6.94 9.06 -21.95
N ASP A 95 7.51 10.27 -21.94
CA ASP A 95 8.96 10.49 -21.85
C ASP A 95 9.47 10.50 -20.40
N GLN A 96 8.55 10.46 -19.42
CA GLN A 96 8.90 10.54 -18.00
C GLN A 96 9.12 9.18 -17.37
N LEU A 97 10.20 9.08 -16.61
CA LEU A 97 10.55 7.94 -15.78
C LEU A 97 10.03 8.12 -14.35
N LEU A 98 10.11 7.04 -13.56
CA LEU A 98 9.71 7.03 -12.15
C LEU A 98 10.35 8.18 -11.36
N GLU A 99 11.63 8.42 -11.61
CA GLU A 99 12.44 9.46 -10.99
C GLU A 99 11.87 10.85 -11.27
N ASP A 100 11.36 11.09 -12.48
CA ASP A 100 10.79 12.38 -12.84
C ASP A 100 9.47 12.64 -12.10
N TYR A 101 8.65 11.62 -11.92
CA TYR A 101 7.42 11.72 -11.12
C TYR A 101 7.74 11.94 -9.63
N ILE A 102 8.76 11.26 -9.10
CA ILE A 102 9.25 11.47 -7.74
C ILE A 102 9.78 12.91 -7.58
N ALA A 103 10.61 13.39 -8.51
CA ALA A 103 11.17 14.73 -8.49
C ALA A 103 10.10 15.82 -8.58
N LYS A 104 9.10 15.65 -9.47
CA LYS A 104 7.93 16.54 -9.56
C LYS A 104 7.11 16.60 -8.27
N SER A 105 7.17 15.55 -7.47
CA SER A 105 6.51 15.48 -6.16
C SER A 105 7.37 16.08 -5.03
N GLY A 106 8.48 16.74 -5.36
CA GLY A 106 9.43 17.31 -4.40
C GLY A 106 10.50 16.32 -3.90
N GLY A 107 10.48 15.08 -4.38
CA GLY A 107 11.39 14.02 -3.92
C GLY A 107 10.81 13.16 -2.80
N LEU A 108 11.64 12.22 -2.34
CA LEU A 108 11.29 11.26 -1.30
C LEU A 108 11.46 11.89 0.10
N ASN A 109 10.65 11.44 1.04
CA ASN A 109 10.84 11.76 2.45
C ASN A 109 12.06 11.01 3.05
N GLU A 110 12.56 11.44 4.21
CA GLU A 110 13.68 10.82 4.92
C GLU A 110 13.40 9.36 5.32
N TYR A 111 12.14 9.07 5.64
CA TYR A 111 11.68 7.73 6.02
C TYR A 111 11.34 6.83 4.83
N ALA A 112 11.64 7.20 3.59
CA ALA A 112 11.26 6.43 2.41
C ALA A 112 12.13 5.18 2.19
N ASP A 113 11.51 4.01 1.97
CA ASP A 113 12.22 2.80 1.52
C ASP A 113 12.45 2.85 -0.01
N LYS A 114 13.61 3.39 -0.38
CA LYS A 114 14.10 3.47 -1.76
C LYS A 114 14.28 2.10 -2.44
N SER A 115 14.27 1.00 -1.68
CA SER A 115 14.50 -0.35 -2.19
C SER A 115 13.22 -1.13 -2.51
N SER A 116 12.05 -0.56 -2.20
CA SER A 116 10.77 -1.26 -2.33
C SER A 116 9.66 -0.37 -2.88
N ILE A 117 9.96 0.56 -3.80
CA ILE A 117 8.91 1.36 -4.44
C ILE A 117 8.01 0.42 -5.24
N ILE A 118 6.69 0.57 -5.11
CA ILE A 118 5.70 -0.29 -5.75
C ILE A 118 4.96 0.52 -6.80
N ILE A 119 4.93 0.02 -8.03
CA ILE A 119 4.11 0.59 -9.10
C ILE A 119 2.98 -0.40 -9.36
N VAL A 120 1.75 0.09 -9.29
CA VAL A 120 0.55 -0.68 -9.65
C VAL A 120 0.04 -0.13 -10.97
N HIS A 121 0.01 -0.98 -11.99
CA HIS A 121 -0.47 -0.64 -13.32
C HIS A 121 -2.01 -0.64 -13.37
N PRO A 122 -2.62 0.02 -14.37
CA PRO A 122 -4.08 0.08 -14.50
C PRO A 122 -4.77 -1.29 -14.61
N ASN A 123 -4.08 -2.29 -15.15
CA ASN A 123 -4.57 -3.67 -15.24
C ASN A 123 -4.55 -4.40 -13.88
N GLY A 124 -3.92 -3.81 -12.85
CA GLY A 124 -3.80 -4.36 -11.50
C GLY A 124 -2.56 -5.19 -11.25
N GLU A 125 -1.67 -5.34 -12.23
CA GLU A 125 -0.32 -5.88 -12.01
C GLU A 125 0.49 -4.90 -11.17
N SER A 126 1.41 -5.43 -10.38
CA SER A 126 2.33 -4.61 -9.60
C SER A 126 3.77 -5.04 -9.79
N GLU A 127 4.65 -4.05 -9.87
CA GLU A 127 6.09 -4.25 -9.95
C GLU A 127 6.77 -3.56 -8.77
N ARG A 128 7.84 -4.19 -8.26
CA ARG A 128 8.69 -3.63 -7.21
C ARG A 128 9.97 -3.10 -7.84
N ILE A 129 10.24 -1.82 -7.65
CA ILE A 129 11.41 -1.11 -8.17
C ILE A 129 12.36 -0.74 -7.02
N ARG A 130 13.65 -0.93 -7.28
CA ARG A 130 14.75 -0.48 -6.41
C ARG A 130 15.41 0.74 -7.04
N LEU A 131 15.35 1.87 -6.37
CA LEU A 131 15.89 3.15 -6.83
C LEU A 131 17.43 3.26 -6.69
N LYS A 132 18.14 2.13 -6.60
CA LYS A 132 19.50 2.10 -6.03
C LYS A 132 20.64 2.61 -6.92
N TYR A 133 20.48 2.71 -8.25
CA TYR A 133 21.60 3.13 -9.10
C TYR A 133 21.11 3.85 -10.36
N PHE A 134 22.00 4.70 -10.90
CA PHE A 134 21.99 5.42 -12.19
C PHE A 134 21.70 4.55 -13.45
N THR A 135 21.07 3.40 -13.28
CA THR A 135 20.64 2.51 -14.35
C THR A 135 19.31 3.01 -14.88
N ASN A 136 19.23 3.22 -16.20
CA ASN A 136 18.01 3.43 -16.99
C ASN A 136 17.00 2.27 -16.80
N ASN A 137 16.54 2.01 -15.59
CA ASN A 137 15.43 1.11 -15.34
C ASN A 137 14.20 1.84 -15.84
N LYS A 138 13.94 1.65 -17.13
CA LYS A 138 12.74 2.11 -17.81
C LYS A 138 11.59 1.27 -17.27
N SER A 139 11.13 1.60 -16.06
CA SER A 139 9.85 1.13 -15.55
C SER A 139 8.78 1.71 -16.46
N ASN A 140 7.94 0.83 -16.99
CA ASN A 140 6.86 1.23 -17.88
C ASN A 140 5.72 1.78 -17.04
N ILE A 141 5.73 3.09 -16.82
CA ILE A 141 4.63 3.81 -16.21
C ILE A 141 3.54 4.00 -17.28
N TYR A 142 2.29 3.69 -16.94
CA TYR A 142 1.16 3.85 -17.84
C TYR A 142 0.20 4.94 -17.32
N PRO A 143 -0.63 5.52 -18.19
CA PRO A 143 -1.74 6.36 -17.75
C PRO A 143 -2.65 5.60 -16.78
N GLY A 144 -2.86 6.16 -15.59
CA GLY A 144 -3.61 5.54 -14.49
C GLY A 144 -2.75 4.70 -13.54
N SER A 145 -1.45 4.59 -13.77
CA SER A 145 -0.52 3.95 -12.82
C SER A 145 -0.54 4.64 -11.46
N VAL A 146 -0.28 3.83 -10.45
CA VAL A 146 -0.17 4.24 -9.06
C VAL A 146 1.23 3.94 -8.57
N ILE A 147 1.96 4.96 -8.15
CA ILE A 147 3.28 4.87 -7.55
C ILE A 147 3.12 4.98 -6.04
N TYR A 148 3.47 3.91 -5.33
CA TYR A 148 3.47 3.86 -3.87
C TYR A 148 4.89 3.76 -3.34
N VAL A 149 5.27 4.73 -2.51
CA VAL A 149 6.56 4.73 -1.81
C VAL A 149 6.36 4.31 -0.36
N PRO A 150 6.79 3.10 0.04
CA PRO A 150 6.64 2.65 1.40
C PRO A 150 7.63 3.34 2.36
N ARG A 151 7.33 3.25 3.65
CA ARG A 151 8.22 3.65 4.73
C ARG A 151 9.29 2.60 5.00
N ASP A 152 10.52 3.07 5.23
CA ASP A 152 11.62 2.26 5.73
C ASP A 152 11.46 2.01 7.22
N LEU A 153 10.97 0.81 7.54
CA LEU A 153 10.75 0.38 8.92
C LEU A 153 12.05 0.06 9.66
N LYS A 154 13.20 -0.01 8.96
CA LYS A 154 14.51 -0.24 9.61
C LYS A 154 15.01 0.98 10.36
N GLN A 155 14.45 2.16 10.07
CA GLN A 155 14.79 3.42 10.74
C GLN A 155 13.99 3.63 12.04
N ILE A 156 13.12 2.70 12.43
CA ILE A 156 12.50 2.72 13.77
C ILE A 156 13.54 2.19 14.75
N ASP A 157 14.23 3.08 15.45
CA ASP A 157 15.16 2.71 16.50
C ASP A 157 14.40 1.92 17.59
N GLY A 158 14.91 0.73 17.96
CA GLY A 158 14.28 -0.11 18.98
C GLY A 158 14.15 0.58 20.35
N ILE A 159 14.94 1.63 20.57
CA ILE A 159 14.87 2.50 21.75
C ILE A 159 13.64 3.41 21.70
N GLU A 160 13.29 3.96 20.54
CA GLU A 160 12.10 4.80 20.35
C GLU A 160 10.82 3.97 20.47
N LEU A 161 10.78 2.77 19.87
CA LEU A 161 9.64 1.87 20.01
C LEU A 161 9.45 1.43 21.47
N GLY A 162 10.55 1.14 22.18
CA GLY A 162 10.53 0.87 23.61
C GLY A 162 9.93 2.03 24.42
N SER A 163 10.28 3.28 24.08
CA SER A 163 9.75 4.48 24.75
C SER A 163 8.24 4.67 24.55
N VAL A 164 7.71 4.27 23.39
CA VAL A 164 6.27 4.35 23.08
C VAL A 164 5.49 3.21 23.73
N MET A 165 6.05 2.00 23.78
CA MET A 165 5.37 0.81 24.30
C MET A 165 5.48 0.63 25.82
N ALA A 166 6.57 1.08 26.44
CA ALA A 166 6.81 0.91 27.88
C ALA A 166 5.67 1.46 28.77
N PRO A 167 5.07 2.64 28.49
CA PRO A 167 3.93 3.13 29.26
C PRO A 167 2.67 2.25 29.14
N ILE A 168 2.47 1.62 27.97
CA ILE A 168 1.32 0.73 27.73
C ILE A 168 1.50 -0.57 28.53
N ILE A 169 2.68 -1.18 28.45
CA ILE A 169 3.01 -2.39 29.21
C ILE A 169 2.98 -2.11 30.73
N SER A 170 3.48 -0.94 31.14
CA SER A 170 3.42 -0.51 32.55
C SER A 170 1.99 -0.32 33.02
N SER A 171 1.13 0.35 32.25
CA SER A 171 -0.27 0.55 32.64
C SER A 171 -1.07 -0.76 32.65
N LEU A 172 -0.79 -1.70 31.74
CA LEU A 172 -1.33 -3.06 31.78
C LEU A 172 -0.88 -3.80 33.05
N ALA A 173 0.42 -3.75 33.38
CA ALA A 173 0.95 -4.39 34.59
C ALA A 173 0.35 -3.79 35.87
N ILE A 174 0.20 -2.47 35.93
CA ILE A 174 -0.44 -1.77 37.06
C ILE A 174 -1.92 -2.16 37.18
N SER A 175 -2.65 -2.20 36.07
CA SER A 175 -4.06 -2.61 36.05
C SER A 175 -4.24 -4.06 36.51
N LEU A 176 -3.41 -4.98 36.00
CA LEU A 176 -3.40 -6.38 36.41
C LEU A 176 -2.98 -6.56 37.88
N ALA A 177 -1.99 -5.81 38.35
CA ALA A 177 -1.58 -5.80 39.76
C ALA A 177 -2.71 -5.27 40.66
N SER A 178 -3.42 -4.23 40.22
CA SER A 178 -4.60 -3.69 40.92
C SER A 178 -5.72 -4.72 40.98
N LEU A 179 -6.01 -5.42 39.88
CA LEU A 179 -7.00 -6.50 39.83
C LEU A 179 -6.67 -7.64 40.81
N ASN A 180 -5.40 -8.05 40.86
CA ASN A 180 -4.96 -9.10 41.80
C ASN A 180 -4.97 -8.63 43.26
N SER A 181 -4.77 -7.34 43.52
CA SER A 181 -4.80 -6.77 44.88
C SER A 181 -6.20 -6.68 45.50
N ILE A 182 -7.26 -6.75 44.69
CA ILE A 182 -8.66 -6.70 45.15
C ILE A 182 -9.18 -8.09 45.56
N SER A 183 -8.52 -9.18 45.12
CA SER A 183 -8.93 -10.56 45.44
C SER A 183 -8.34 -11.11 46.74
N ASN A 184 -7.48 -10.34 47.44
CA ASN A 184 -6.74 -10.81 48.62
C ASN A 184 -7.11 -10.07 49.92
N ASN A 185 -8.35 -9.57 49.99
CA ASN A 185 -9.04 -9.08 51.19
C ASN A 185 -10.52 -9.47 51.09
#